data_AF-A0A497IK99-F1
#
_entry.id   AF-A0A497IK99-F1
#
_cell.length_a   1.000
_cell.length_b   1.000
_cell.length_c   1.000
_cell.angle_alpha   90.00
_cell.angle_beta   90.00
_cell.angle_gamma   90.00
#
_symmetry.space_group_name_H-M   'P 1'
#
loop_
_entity.id
_entity.type
_entity.pdbx_description
1 polymer ?
#
loop_
_entity_poly.entity_id
_entity_poly.type
_entity_poly.pdbx_seq_one_letter_code
_entity_poly.pdbx_strand_id
1 'polypeptide(L)'
;MAEQKSVKRVYKSHFLTNVLFRVDFPKILELTEQKPPSKFQEKISDKYPIVKEVEGEIQKYQFKKALDCVETEKKVSWEFSNKEKTKRVFVDSDFVFVEYLKYEHFDDLFRDVKLIFETLVDLYPVRITNRVGLRYINQIKIGSGDPIDWNGLIDPSLFSVQR
;
A
#
# COMPACT_ATOMS: atom_id res chain seq x y z
N MET A 1 17.81 -6.15 -32.31
CA MET A 1 17.71 -4.98 -31.42
C MET A 1 18.39 -5.36 -30.12
N ALA A 2 19.45 -4.66 -29.72
CA ALA A 2 20.23 -5.02 -28.54
C ALA A 2 19.47 -4.61 -27.28
N GLU A 3 19.20 -5.58 -26.42
CA GLU A 3 18.57 -5.43 -25.11
C GLU A 3 19.53 -4.65 -24.21
N GLN A 4 19.24 -3.37 -23.95
CA GLN A 4 19.97 -2.60 -22.95
C GLN A 4 19.67 -3.21 -21.59
N LYS A 5 20.60 -4.04 -21.08
CA LYS A 5 20.58 -4.47 -19.68
C LYS A 5 20.67 -3.22 -18.80
N SER A 6 19.54 -2.84 -18.21
CA SER A 6 19.49 -1.78 -17.21
C SER A 6 20.39 -2.15 -16.04
N VAL A 7 21.49 -1.43 -15.85
CA VAL A 7 22.36 -1.63 -14.68
C VAL A 7 21.55 -1.27 -13.43
N LYS A 8 21.34 -2.23 -12.53
CA LYS A 8 20.65 -2.01 -11.26
C LYS A 8 21.44 -1.00 -10.42
N ARG A 9 20.92 0.21 -10.28
CA ARG A 9 21.51 1.26 -9.44
C ARG A 9 20.87 1.20 -8.07
N VAL A 10 21.68 0.99 -7.04
CA VAL A 10 21.25 1.03 -5.63
C VAL A 10 21.88 2.26 -5.00
N TYR A 11 21.07 3.09 -4.36
CA TYR A 11 21.56 4.24 -3.62
C TYR A 11 22.20 3.76 -2.31
N LYS A 12 23.38 4.31 -1.98
CA LYS A 12 24.11 3.98 -0.75
C LYS A 12 23.29 4.32 0.51
N SER A 13 22.47 5.36 0.45
CA SER A 13 21.54 5.81 1.48
C SER A 13 20.16 6.01 0.87
N HIS A 14 19.11 5.49 1.50
CA HIS A 14 17.73 5.76 1.11
C HIS A 14 16.93 6.36 2.27
N PHE A 15 16.01 7.26 1.94
CA PHE A 15 15.10 7.88 2.91
C PHE A 15 13.70 7.24 2.87
N LEU A 16 13.54 6.16 2.09
CA LEU A 16 12.29 5.43 1.99
C LEU A 16 11.98 4.73 3.31
N THR A 17 10.91 5.15 3.97
CA THR A 17 10.39 4.48 5.17
C THR A 17 9.23 3.57 4.84
N ASN A 18 8.32 4.03 3.98
CA ASN A 18 7.14 3.27 3.61
C ASN A 18 7.00 3.23 2.10
N VAL A 19 6.64 2.05 1.57
CA VAL A 19 6.28 1.89 0.16
C VAL A 19 4.94 1.20 0.08
N LEU A 20 4.00 1.81 -0.62
CA LEU A 20 2.63 1.33 -0.76
C LEU A 20 2.34 1.05 -2.24
N PHE A 21 1.91 -0.15 -2.57
CA PHE A 21 1.33 -0.47 -3.87
C PHE A 21 -0.14 -0.79 -3.67
N ARG A 22 -1.03 0.00 -4.27
CA ARG A 22 -2.48 -0.08 -4.09
C ARG A 22 -3.18 -0.23 -5.43
N VAL A 23 -4.18 -1.09 -5.49
CA VAL A 23 -5.08 -1.22 -6.63
C VAL A 23 -6.51 -1.15 -6.14
N ASP A 24 -7.28 -0.26 -6.76
CA ASP A 24 -8.72 -0.14 -6.55
C ASP A 24 -9.46 -0.86 -7.69
N PHE A 25 -10.56 -1.52 -7.37
CA PHE A 25 -11.37 -2.30 -8.31
C PHE A 25 -12.87 -2.15 -7.97
N PRO A 26 -13.78 -2.56 -8.86
CA PRO A 26 -15.20 -2.61 -8.54
C PRO A 26 -15.48 -3.49 -7.32
N LYS A 27 -16.43 -3.08 -6.47
CA LYS A 27 -16.77 -3.75 -5.21
C LYS A 27 -17.01 -5.25 -5.37
N ILE A 28 -16.25 -6.05 -4.62
CA ILE A 28 -16.40 -7.52 -4.53
C ILE A 28 -17.32 -7.82 -3.36
N LEU A 29 -18.53 -8.33 -3.65
CA LEU A 29 -19.54 -8.60 -2.62
C LEU A 29 -19.11 -9.68 -1.62
N GLU A 30 -18.38 -10.71 -2.06
CA GLU A 30 -17.86 -11.77 -1.18
C GLU A 30 -16.95 -11.24 -0.06
N LEU A 31 -16.22 -10.15 -0.31
CA LEU A 31 -15.35 -9.50 0.66
C LEU A 31 -16.08 -8.55 1.62
N THR A 32 -17.39 -8.40 1.48
CA THR A 32 -18.21 -7.56 2.39
C THR A 32 -18.78 -8.35 3.57
N GLU A 33 -18.70 -9.69 3.53
CA GLU A 33 -19.09 -10.52 4.66
C GLU A 33 -18.18 -10.23 5.86
N GLN A 34 -18.74 -10.27 7.08
CA GLN A 34 -17.97 -10.17 8.34
C GLN A 34 -17.21 -11.49 8.61
N LYS A 35 -16.46 -11.97 7.62
CA LYS A 35 -15.67 -13.19 7.66
C LYS A 35 -14.34 -12.95 6.97
N PRO A 36 -13.25 -13.54 7.48
CA PRO A 36 -11.96 -13.45 6.83
C PRO A 36 -12.00 -14.16 5.47
N PRO A 37 -11.32 -13.64 4.44
CA PRO A 37 -11.20 -14.30 3.14
C PRO A 37 -10.26 -15.51 3.27
N SER A 38 -10.79 -16.63 3.79
CA SER A 38 -10.01 -17.80 4.19
C SER A 38 -9.17 -18.39 3.05
N LYS A 39 -9.75 -18.53 1.86
CA LYS A 39 -9.02 -19.03 0.67
C LYS A 39 -7.86 -18.12 0.27
N PHE A 40 -8.03 -16.80 0.44
CA PHE A 40 -6.97 -15.83 0.19
C PHE A 40 -5.87 -15.97 1.24
N GLN A 41 -6.26 -16.04 2.52
CA GLN A 41 -5.34 -16.27 3.64
C GLN A 41 -4.50 -17.52 3.46
N GLU A 42 -5.11 -18.65 3.09
CA GLU A 42 -4.42 -19.93 2.86
C GLU A 42 -3.28 -19.77 1.84
N LYS A 43 -3.56 -19.12 0.70
CA LYS A 43 -2.59 -18.93 -0.40
C LYS A 43 -1.42 -18.01 -0.05
N ILE A 44 -1.57 -17.09 0.90
CA ILE A 44 -0.52 -16.12 1.25
C ILE A 44 0.13 -16.39 2.61
N SER A 45 -0.37 -17.38 3.35
CA SER A 45 0.00 -17.69 4.75
C SER A 45 1.50 -17.94 4.96
N ASP A 46 2.19 -18.49 3.95
CA ASP A 46 3.64 -18.71 3.99
C ASP A 46 4.43 -17.41 4.22
N LYS A 47 3.96 -16.29 3.64
CA LYS A 47 4.60 -14.97 3.75
C LYS A 47 3.91 -14.04 4.73
N TYR A 48 2.59 -14.13 4.85
CA TYR A 48 1.76 -13.26 5.68
C TYR A 48 0.87 -14.08 6.64
N PRO A 49 1.47 -14.74 7.65
CA PRO A 49 0.73 -15.67 8.52
C PRO A 49 -0.16 -14.99 9.56
N ILE A 50 0.04 -13.69 9.84
CA ILE A 50 -0.68 -12.97 10.89
C ILE A 50 -1.89 -12.28 10.26
N VAL A 51 -3.10 -12.54 10.75
CA VAL A 51 -4.34 -11.90 10.28
C VAL A 51 -4.96 -11.04 11.38
N LYS A 52 -5.52 -9.90 10.99
CA LYS A 52 -6.26 -9.01 11.88
C LYS A 52 -7.44 -8.38 11.13
N GLU A 53 -8.60 -8.34 11.78
CA GLU A 53 -9.74 -7.55 11.33
C GLU A 53 -9.48 -6.07 11.60
N VAL A 54 -9.73 -5.24 10.60
CA VAL A 54 -9.64 -3.79 10.68
C VAL A 54 -11.02 -3.21 10.37
N GLU A 55 -11.66 -2.68 11.41
CA GLU A 55 -12.93 -1.98 11.26
C GLU A 55 -12.69 -0.59 10.66
N GLY A 56 -13.36 -0.31 9.54
CA GLY A 56 -13.43 1.01 8.93
C GLY A 56 -14.81 1.62 9.15
N GLU A 57 -14.87 2.78 9.82
CA GLU A 57 -16.08 3.59 9.86
C GLU A 57 -16.08 4.55 8.67
N ILE A 58 -16.99 4.36 7.72
CA ILE A 58 -17.30 5.38 6.71
C ILE A 58 -18.56 6.12 7.17
N GLN A 59 -18.38 7.33 7.70
CA GLN A 59 -19.49 8.23 7.97
C GLN A 59 -19.95 8.86 6.65
N LYS A 60 -21.09 8.39 6.11
CA LYS A 60 -21.71 9.04 4.95
C LYS A 60 -22.60 10.18 5.44
N TYR A 61 -22.15 11.42 5.27
CA TYR A 61 -23.00 12.59 5.48
C TYR A 61 -23.89 12.79 4.25
N GLN A 62 -25.19 12.48 4.37
CA GLN A 62 -26.19 12.94 3.40
C GLN A 62 -26.79 14.25 3.87
N PHE A 63 -26.43 15.37 3.24
CA PHE A 63 -27.13 16.63 3.41
C PHE A 63 -28.46 16.60 2.64
N LYS A 64 -29.50 15.99 3.21
CA LYS A 64 -30.89 16.24 2.79
C LYS A 64 -31.47 17.31 3.70
N LYS A 65 -31.98 18.40 3.10
CA LYS A 65 -32.76 19.46 3.77
C LYS A 65 -33.98 18.84 4.49
N ALA A 66 -33.82 18.33 5.70
CA ALA A 66 -34.80 18.30 6.80
C ALA A 66 -34.43 17.34 7.95
N LEU A 67 -33.57 16.34 7.77
CA LEU A 67 -33.16 15.45 8.87
C LEU A 67 -31.73 14.94 8.61
N ASP A 68 -30.84 15.17 9.57
CA ASP A 68 -29.50 14.59 9.59
C ASP A 68 -29.61 13.08 9.85
N CYS A 69 -29.64 12.28 8.79
CA CYS A 69 -29.48 10.83 8.87
C CYS A 69 -28.01 10.50 8.64
N VAL A 70 -27.28 10.17 9.71
CA VAL A 70 -25.94 9.57 9.60
C VAL A 70 -26.12 8.08 9.39
N GLU A 71 -25.98 7.63 8.15
CA GLU A 71 -25.94 6.20 7.84
C GLU A 71 -24.49 5.72 7.97
N THR A 72 -24.18 5.08 9.10
CA THR A 72 -22.86 4.48 9.34
C THR A 72 -22.83 3.10 8.68
N GLU A 73 -22.18 2.99 7.51
CA GLU A 73 -21.89 1.69 6.91
C GLU A 73 -20.62 1.14 7.56
N LYS A 74 -20.75 0.08 8.37
CA LYS A 74 -19.61 -0.64 8.92
C LYS A 74 -18.88 -1.34 7.78
N LYS A 75 -17.63 -0.97 7.54
CA LYS A 75 -16.78 -1.64 6.56
C LYS A 75 -15.82 -2.57 7.29
N VAL A 76 -15.81 -3.84 6.89
CA VAL A 76 -14.84 -4.82 7.37
C VAL A 76 -13.71 -4.90 6.36
N SER A 77 -12.49 -4.76 6.84
CA SER A 77 -11.29 -4.97 6.06
C SER A 77 -10.34 -5.90 6.81
N TRP A 78 -9.41 -6.51 6.09
CA TRP A 78 -8.50 -7.52 6.65
C TRP A 78 -7.05 -7.12 6.42
N GLU A 79 -6.26 -7.08 7.49
CA GLU A 79 -4.82 -6.88 7.44
C GLU A 79 -4.10 -8.22 7.61
N PHE A 80 -3.23 -8.55 6.67
CA PHE A 80 -2.32 -9.68 6.71
C PHE A 80 -0.89 -9.18 6.85
N SER A 81 -0.17 -9.62 7.88
CA SER A 81 1.19 -9.18 8.18
C SER A 81 2.20 -10.32 8.12
N ASN A 82 3.43 -10.02 7.69
CA ASN A 82 4.54 -10.95 7.86
C ASN A 82 4.91 -11.11 9.34
N LYS A 83 5.73 -12.13 9.66
CA LYS A 83 6.14 -12.44 11.04
C LYS A 83 6.79 -11.25 11.75
N GLU A 84 7.61 -10.49 11.03
CA GLU A 84 8.34 -9.33 11.56
C GLU A 84 7.49 -8.05 11.60
N LYS A 85 6.25 -8.07 11.10
CA LYS A 85 5.37 -6.90 10.96
C LYS A 85 6.01 -5.74 10.20
N THR A 86 6.88 -6.05 9.24
CA THR A 86 7.55 -5.08 8.36
C THR A 86 6.89 -4.97 6.99
N LYS A 87 5.99 -5.89 6.65
CA LYS A 87 5.20 -5.92 5.42
C LYS A 87 3.75 -6.25 5.77
N ARG A 88 2.83 -5.59 5.08
CA ARG A 88 1.39 -5.76 5.29
C ARG A 88 0.66 -5.85 3.96
N VAL A 89 -0.41 -6.63 3.93
CA VAL A 89 -1.37 -6.68 2.83
C VAL A 89 -2.72 -6.35 3.42
N PHE A 90 -3.40 -5.39 2.82
CA PHE A 90 -4.72 -4.99 3.27
C PHE A 90 -5.72 -5.32 2.18
N VAL A 91 -6.74 -6.09 2.54
CA VAL A 91 -7.80 -6.55 1.65
C VAL A 91 -9.10 -5.92 2.10
N ASP A 92 -9.73 -5.21 1.18
CA ASP A 92 -11.01 -4.57 1.34
C ASP A 92 -11.91 -4.93 0.15
N SER A 93 -13.23 -4.70 0.26
CA SER A 93 -14.16 -4.98 -0.83
C SER A 93 -13.87 -4.20 -2.11
N ASP A 94 -13.22 -3.04 -2.02
CA ASP A 94 -13.03 -2.13 -3.16
C ASP A 94 -11.56 -1.92 -3.54
N PHE A 95 -10.62 -2.43 -2.74
CA PHE A 95 -9.20 -2.29 -3.01
C PHE A 95 -8.37 -3.35 -2.30
N VAL A 96 -7.15 -3.54 -2.80
CA VAL A 96 -6.08 -4.24 -2.09
C VAL A 96 -4.82 -3.37 -2.11
N PHE A 97 -4.05 -3.40 -1.03
CA PHE A 97 -2.71 -2.82 -1.07
C PHE A 97 -1.67 -3.69 -0.38
N VAL A 98 -0.43 -3.57 -0.85
CA VAL A 98 0.78 -4.09 -0.23
C VAL A 98 1.56 -2.91 0.33
N GLU A 99 1.90 -2.97 1.61
CA GLU A 99 2.73 -1.98 2.30
C GLU A 99 4.03 -2.62 2.77
N TYR A 100 5.13 -1.92 2.55
CA TYR A 100 6.42 -2.17 3.19
C TYR A 100 6.67 -1.05 4.19
N LEU A 101 6.83 -1.40 5.47
CA LEU A 101 7.30 -0.52 6.54
C LEU A 101 8.84 -0.54 6.66
N LYS A 102 9.46 -1.55 6.05
CA LYS A 102 10.91 -1.64 5.85
C LYS A 102 11.17 -2.05 4.41
N TYR A 103 11.53 -1.09 3.56
CA TYR A 103 11.79 -1.31 2.15
C TYR A 103 13.28 -1.38 1.86
N GLU A 104 13.70 -2.41 1.12
CA GLU A 104 15.10 -2.62 0.73
C GLU A 104 15.23 -2.62 -0.80
N HIS A 105 14.43 -3.43 -1.50
CA HIS A 105 14.53 -3.60 -2.96
C HIS A 105 13.17 -3.67 -3.66
N PHE A 106 13.14 -3.14 -4.88
CA PHE A 106 11.95 -3.18 -5.73
C PHE A 106 11.55 -4.60 -6.14
N ASP A 107 12.53 -5.47 -6.39
CA ASP A 107 12.28 -6.84 -6.82
C ASP A 107 11.45 -7.62 -5.79
N ASP A 108 11.67 -7.37 -4.50
CA ASP A 108 10.91 -8.01 -3.43
C ASP A 108 9.48 -7.47 -3.36
N LEU A 109 9.31 -6.15 -3.48
CA LEU A 109 7.99 -5.53 -3.61
C LEU A 109 7.23 -6.13 -4.79
N PHE A 110 7.87 -6.22 -5.95
CA PHE A 110 7.23 -6.74 -7.17
C PHE A 110 6.83 -8.21 -7.03
N ARG A 111 7.67 -9.05 -6.42
CA ARG A 111 7.33 -10.46 -6.13
C ARG A 111 6.13 -10.58 -5.20
N ASP A 112 6.07 -9.76 -4.17
CA ASP A 112 4.95 -9.78 -3.21
C ASP A 112 3.67 -9.23 -3.85
N VAL A 113 3.76 -8.10 -4.57
CA VAL A 113 2.65 -7.56 -5.38
C VAL A 113 2.13 -8.63 -6.33
N LYS A 114 3.01 -9.26 -7.11
CA LYS A 114 2.62 -10.31 -8.05
C LYS A 114 1.86 -11.45 -7.37
N LEU A 115 2.40 -12.00 -6.28
CA LEU A 115 1.74 -13.05 -5.49
C LEU A 115 0.33 -12.63 -5.04
N ILE A 116 0.20 -11.43 -4.47
CA ILE A 116 -1.05 -10.91 -3.94
C ILE A 116 -2.09 -10.71 -5.04
N PHE A 117 -1.69 -10.11 -6.17
CA PHE A 117 -2.63 -9.84 -7.26
C PHE A 117 -3.01 -11.08 -8.04
N GLU A 118 -2.08 -12.01 -8.29
CA GLU A 118 -2.39 -13.32 -8.90
C GLU A 118 -3.37 -14.09 -8.01
N THR A 119 -3.14 -14.11 -6.70
CA THR A 119 -4.07 -14.72 -5.74
C THR A 119 -5.44 -14.06 -5.75
N LEU A 120 -5.51 -12.73 -5.86
CA LEU A 120 -6.77 -11.99 -5.91
C LEU A 120 -7.58 -12.31 -7.17
N VAL A 121 -6.96 -12.29 -8.35
CA VAL A 121 -7.66 -12.55 -9.63
C VAL A 121 -8.02 -14.02 -9.82
N ASP A 122 -7.28 -14.94 -9.20
CA ASP A 122 -7.62 -16.37 -9.15
C ASP A 122 -8.89 -16.63 -8.34
N LEU A 123 -9.07 -15.90 -7.24
CA LEU A 123 -10.15 -16.14 -6.28
C LEU A 123 -11.40 -15.31 -6.53
N TYR A 124 -11.24 -14.11 -7.10
CA TYR A 124 -12.31 -13.14 -7.24
C TYR A 124 -12.42 -12.61 -8.67
N PRO A 125 -13.63 -12.17 -9.10
CA PRO A 125 -13.88 -11.74 -10.48
C PRO A 125 -13.35 -10.32 -10.78
N VAL A 126 -12.09 -10.03 -10.46
CA VAL A 126 -11.45 -8.72 -10.74
C VAL A 126 -11.07 -8.64 -12.21
N ARG A 127 -11.95 -8.07 -13.03
CA ARG A 127 -11.74 -7.94 -14.49
C ARG A 127 -11.21 -6.58 -14.93
N ILE A 128 -11.48 -5.54 -14.13
CA ILE A 128 -11.05 -4.17 -14.38
C ILE A 128 -10.51 -3.55 -13.10
N THR A 129 -9.61 -2.59 -13.26
CA THR A 129 -9.07 -1.78 -12.15
C THR A 129 -9.51 -0.34 -12.32
N ASN A 130 -9.95 0.28 -11.24
CA ASN A 130 -10.30 1.71 -11.20
C ASN A 130 -9.05 2.57 -11.06
N ARG A 131 -8.06 2.10 -10.30
CA ARG A 131 -6.81 2.83 -10.03
C ARG A 131 -5.68 1.85 -9.72
N VAL A 132 -4.49 2.17 -10.19
CA VAL A 132 -3.24 1.56 -9.74
C VAL A 132 -2.35 2.68 -9.20
N GLY A 133 -1.79 2.49 -8.01
CA GLY A 133 -0.97 3.50 -7.34
C GLY A 133 0.26 2.88 -6.70
N LEU A 134 1.42 3.48 -6.93
CA LEU A 134 2.66 3.18 -6.23
C LEU A 134 3.11 4.45 -5.53
N ARG A 135 3.19 4.41 -4.19
CA ARG A 135 3.58 5.53 -3.35
C ARG A 135 4.86 5.19 -2.61
N TYR A 136 5.87 6.01 -2.83
CA TYR A 136 7.09 6.03 -2.04
C TYR A 136 6.99 7.15 -1.00
N ILE A 137 7.16 6.82 0.26
CA ILE A 137 7.19 7.79 1.36
C ILE A 137 8.66 7.95 1.78
N ASN A 138 9.20 9.15 1.52
CA ASN A 138 10.52 9.54 1.99
C ASN A 138 10.39 10.28 3.31
N GLN A 139 11.15 9.87 4.32
CA GLN A 139 11.29 10.59 5.58
C GLN A 139 12.76 10.89 5.81
N ILE A 140 13.12 12.17 5.72
CA ILE A 140 14.43 12.67 6.08
C ILE A 140 14.36 13.07 7.55
N LYS A 141 15.11 12.36 8.41
CA LYS A 141 15.24 12.70 9.83
C LYS A 141 16.50 13.55 10.01
N ILE A 142 16.33 14.85 10.16
CA ILE A 142 17.42 15.76 10.52
C ILE A 142 17.64 15.60 12.02
N GLY A 143 18.86 15.20 12.43
CA GLY A 143 19.24 15.04 13.83
C GLY A 143 19.50 16.40 14.49
N SER A 144 20.68 16.57 15.09
CA SER A 144 21.16 17.88 15.53
C SER A 144 21.73 18.70 14.37
N GLY A 145 21.43 19.99 14.30
CA GLY A 145 21.94 20.88 13.24
C GLY A 145 20.92 21.95 12.85
N ASP A 146 21.19 22.65 11.74
CA ASP A 146 20.27 23.63 11.16
C ASP A 146 19.19 22.93 10.31
N PRO A 147 17.89 23.02 10.65
CA PRO A 147 16.80 22.39 9.89
C PRO A 147 16.64 22.91 8.46
N ILE A 148 17.25 24.04 8.11
CA ILE A 148 17.24 24.59 6.74
C ILE A 148 18.52 24.27 5.95
N ASP A 149 19.49 23.56 6.54
CA ASP A 149 20.66 23.07 5.80
C ASP A 149 20.34 21.76 5.08
N TRP A 150 19.89 21.89 3.83
CA TRP A 150 19.54 20.77 2.96
C TRP A 150 20.72 20.27 2.10
N ASN A 151 21.92 20.81 2.30
CA ASN A 151 23.09 20.45 1.51
C ASN A 151 23.40 18.95 1.66
N GLY A 152 23.65 18.27 0.54
CA GLY A 152 23.92 16.83 0.51
C GLY A 152 22.70 15.92 0.71
N LEU A 153 21.52 16.47 1.02
CA LEU A 153 20.25 15.75 1.11
C LEU A 153 19.39 15.94 -0.15
N ILE A 154 19.42 17.15 -0.70
CA ILE A 154 18.69 17.53 -1.91
C ILE A 154 19.71 17.92 -2.99
N ASP A 155 19.44 17.53 -4.24
CA ASP A 155 20.27 17.92 -5.37
C ASP A 155 20.25 19.45 -5.55
N PRO A 156 21.41 20.14 -5.65
CA PRO A 156 21.45 21.60 -5.77
C PRO A 156 20.68 22.17 -6.96
N SER A 157 20.46 21.38 -8.02
CA SER A 157 19.64 21.79 -9.17
C SER A 157 18.17 22.03 -8.83
N LEU A 158 17.69 21.50 -7.69
CA LEU A 158 16.32 21.68 -7.21
C LEU A 158 16.16 22.96 -6.37
N PHE A 159 17.25 23.69 -6.09
CA PHE A 159 17.17 24.97 -5.42
C PHE A 159 16.71 26.05 -6.40
N SER A 160 15.66 26.79 -6.04
CA SER A 160 15.14 27.90 -6.85
C SER A 160 16.13 29.08 -6.94
N VAL A 161 17.09 29.15 -6.01
CA VAL A 161 18.15 30.15 -5.97
C VAL A 161 19.49 29.40 -5.92
N GLN A 162 20.23 29.44 -7.02
CA GLN A 162 21.61 28.97 -7.05
C GLN A 162 22.47 30.01 -6.31
N ARG A 163 23.17 29.57 -5.25
CA ARG A 163 24.16 30.40 -4.56
C ARG A 163 25.47 30.45 -5.33
#